data_AF-A0A7X8BPI1-F1
#
_entry.id   AF-A0A7X8BPI1-F1
#
_cell.length_a   1.000
_cell.length_b   1.000
_cell.length_c   1.000
_cell.angle_alpha   90.00
_cell.angle_beta   90.00
_cell.angle_gamma   90.00
#
_symmetry.space_group_name_H-M   'P 1'
#
loop_
_entity.id
_entity.type
_entity.pdbx_description
1 polymer ?
#
loop_
_entity_poly.entity_id
_entity_poly.type
_entity_poly.pdbx_seq_one_letter_code
_entity_poly.pdbx_strand_id
1 'polypeptide(L)'
;DNIGSFYYTKESFDNKNPNFGSTYPDYNGGVGILFEQGSSRGLQQESDNGLVTLPFTIRNQLVTTIATVDAAHGNREALFDLQEEFFTPERGTRGNGRSYIVGDSHDPTRLHKFIALLLDHRLEVYENPNDIVVGDITYESGKSYLIPAGQANSALVGIIFDDKADWTDEVADKLGYGAGFSVAYSTGLSYDESNAALGNRVTVAPVANPGSLARSEYAYLIDFRDSGSLPLLFHLLDKGVRVQSAFKPFTINGAGGEKEFSNGSLLIPIQNQNLSSAELHALLQEASEREGVAITPVATGFNARGVDLGSSSFRRVEQPKVLVVTGGDVTSTEAGEVWHLFDQQLRYPLTRVDADVFSRVPLQEFNRIVFVSGNYSFLNDRDIDNLKGWIRNGGSLIAVNGATRWAINNKVTSAKLVERSDSVAEGPTASRSGRSANRLPTSVFETRIDLEHPLAFGLTREKLPVVRENTFFLASSPDAVASYPDEPLLNGYISSEHLEGLKGSASILATPSGRGNVILFAENPLFRGTWDGTRRTFVNAVLFGNNSSR
;
A
#
# COMPACT_ATOMS: atom_id res chain seq x y z
N ASP A 1 -40.48 5.74 4.69
CA ASP A 1 -41.96 5.79 4.72
C ASP A 1 -42.57 7.10 4.24
N ASN A 2 -42.40 8.22 4.94
CA ASN A 2 -43.11 9.48 4.64
C ASN A 2 -42.96 10.02 3.20
N ILE A 3 -41.84 9.73 2.53
CA ILE A 3 -41.57 10.16 1.15
C ILE A 3 -41.73 9.05 0.11
N GLY A 4 -42.24 7.87 0.52
CA GLY A 4 -42.46 6.72 -0.36
C GLY A 4 -41.20 6.02 -0.89
N SER A 5 -40.02 6.34 -0.36
CA SER A 5 -38.76 5.67 -0.73
C SER A 5 -38.61 4.32 -0.01
N PHE A 6 -38.27 3.28 -0.77
CA PHE A 6 -37.91 1.97 -0.23
C PHE A 6 -36.53 2.00 0.42
N TYR A 7 -36.36 1.21 1.48
CA TYR A 7 -35.11 1.02 2.21
C TYR A 7 -35.08 -0.38 2.81
N TYR A 8 -33.90 -0.86 3.18
CA TYR A 8 -33.70 -2.10 3.92
C TYR A 8 -32.76 -1.83 5.10
N THR A 9 -32.81 -2.69 6.11
CA THR A 9 -31.94 -2.60 7.29
C THR A 9 -31.65 -4.02 7.81
N LYS A 10 -30.51 -4.22 8.49
CA LYS A 10 -30.13 -5.48 9.16
C LYS A 10 -29.87 -6.68 8.23
N GLU A 11 -29.59 -6.44 6.95
CA GLU A 11 -29.37 -7.51 5.96
C GLU A 11 -27.88 -7.82 5.70
N SER A 12 -26.96 -6.91 6.01
CA SER A 12 -25.50 -7.08 5.82
C SER A 12 -24.73 -6.39 6.95
N PHE A 13 -23.53 -6.92 7.29
CA PHE A 13 -22.63 -6.35 8.30
C PHE A 13 -21.28 -5.96 7.68
N ASP A 14 -20.87 -4.72 7.86
CA ASP A 14 -19.59 -4.16 7.40
C ASP A 14 -18.81 -3.40 8.50
N ASN A 15 -19.29 -3.47 9.76
CA ASN A 15 -18.81 -2.68 10.90
C ASN A 15 -17.45 -3.08 11.51
N LYS A 16 -16.54 -3.74 10.76
CA LYS A 16 -15.17 -4.00 11.24
C LYS A 16 -14.11 -3.11 10.61
N ASN A 17 -14.28 -2.67 9.36
CA ASN A 17 -13.23 -1.90 8.67
C ASN A 17 -13.34 -0.39 9.00
N PRO A 18 -12.34 0.21 9.68
CA PRO A 18 -12.40 1.61 10.13
C PRO A 18 -12.29 2.64 9.00
N ASN A 19 -12.05 2.22 7.75
CA ASN A 19 -12.05 3.13 6.60
C ASN A 19 -13.46 3.44 6.08
N PHE A 20 -14.49 2.75 6.56
CA PHE A 20 -15.87 3.06 6.18
C PHE A 20 -16.44 4.13 7.10
N GLY A 21 -17.05 5.16 6.52
CA GLY A 21 -17.63 6.27 7.26
C GLY A 21 -18.80 5.87 8.18
N SER A 22 -19.42 4.72 7.94
CA SER A 22 -20.44 4.13 8.82
C SER A 22 -19.85 3.36 10.00
N THR A 23 -18.58 2.98 9.95
CA THR A 23 -17.91 2.20 11.00
C THR A 23 -17.03 3.08 11.88
N TYR A 24 -16.31 4.03 11.28
CA TYR A 24 -15.38 4.90 12.00
C TYR A 24 -16.00 5.64 13.21
N PRO A 25 -17.24 6.17 13.15
CA PRO A 25 -17.88 6.81 14.31
C PRO A 25 -18.06 5.86 15.49
N ASP A 26 -18.30 4.56 15.26
CA ASP A 26 -18.50 3.57 16.32
C ASP A 26 -17.22 3.41 17.17
N TYR A 27 -16.04 3.59 16.56
CA TYR A 27 -14.76 3.60 17.27
C TYR A 27 -14.44 4.92 17.97
N ASN A 28 -15.30 5.94 17.84
CA ASN A 28 -15.15 7.27 18.44
C ASN A 28 -16.32 7.61 19.40
N GLY A 29 -17.05 6.59 19.90
CA GLY A 29 -18.20 6.80 20.79
C GLY A 29 -19.41 7.46 20.10
N GLY A 30 -19.48 7.35 18.78
CA GLY A 30 -20.62 7.76 17.97
C GLY A 30 -21.44 6.56 17.48
N VAL A 31 -22.48 6.85 16.70
CA VAL A 31 -23.27 5.84 16.00
C VAL A 31 -23.21 6.16 14.52
N GLY A 32 -22.50 5.33 13.75
CA GLY A 32 -22.45 5.44 12.30
C GLY A 32 -23.62 4.70 11.65
N ILE A 33 -24.30 5.36 10.72
CA ILE A 33 -25.41 4.75 9.95
C ILE A 33 -25.18 5.03 8.47
N LEU A 34 -25.03 3.96 7.69
CA LEU A 34 -25.02 4.07 6.24
C LEU A 34 -26.46 4.11 5.72
N PHE A 35 -26.79 5.19 5.02
CA PHE A 35 -28.02 5.27 4.23
C PHE A 35 -27.69 5.07 2.75
N GLU A 36 -27.78 3.82 2.28
CA GLU A 36 -27.62 3.54 0.86
C GLU A 36 -28.85 4.02 0.07
N GLN A 37 -28.60 4.75 -1.00
CA GLN A 37 -29.62 5.16 -1.96
C GLN A 37 -29.17 4.87 -3.38
N GLY A 38 -30.12 4.57 -4.26
CA GLY A 38 -29.83 4.41 -5.68
C GLY A 38 -29.20 5.68 -6.27
N SER A 39 -28.23 5.50 -7.17
CA SER A 39 -27.60 6.59 -7.91
C SER A 39 -28.22 6.74 -9.29
N SER A 40 -28.48 7.98 -9.70
CA SER A 40 -28.91 8.33 -11.07
C SER A 40 -27.75 8.32 -12.08
N ARG A 41 -26.50 8.14 -11.60
CA ARG A 41 -25.24 8.15 -12.38
C ARG A 41 -25.14 9.29 -13.40
N GLY A 42 -25.71 10.44 -13.07
CA GLY A 42 -25.86 11.58 -13.98
C GLY A 42 -27.23 12.22 -13.81
N LEU A 43 -27.96 12.42 -14.92
CA LEU A 43 -29.30 13.03 -14.91
C LEU A 43 -30.42 12.01 -14.63
N GLN A 44 -30.34 10.84 -15.25
CA GLN A 44 -31.31 9.76 -15.08
C GLN A 44 -30.70 8.41 -15.46
N GLN A 45 -31.19 7.35 -14.83
CA GLN A 45 -30.81 5.98 -15.10
C GLN A 45 -32.05 5.07 -14.97
N GLU A 46 -32.19 4.11 -15.88
CA GLU A 46 -33.14 3.01 -15.71
C GLU A 46 -32.59 1.97 -14.72
N SER A 47 -33.42 1.55 -13.78
CA SER A 47 -33.12 0.47 -12.84
C SER A 47 -34.19 -0.61 -12.91
N ASP A 48 -33.94 -1.76 -12.27
CA ASP A 48 -34.95 -2.82 -12.14
C ASP A 48 -36.24 -2.34 -11.45
N ASN A 49 -36.15 -1.25 -10.66
CA ASN A 49 -37.27 -0.61 -9.98
C ASN A 49 -37.82 0.61 -10.74
N GLY A 50 -37.45 0.79 -12.01
CA GLY A 50 -37.83 1.90 -12.87
C GLY A 50 -36.84 3.06 -12.87
N LEU A 51 -37.29 4.19 -13.41
CA LEU A 51 -36.46 5.37 -13.66
C LEU A 51 -36.01 6.06 -12.35
N VAL A 52 -34.69 6.19 -12.18
CA VAL A 52 -34.05 6.95 -11.10
C VAL A 52 -33.54 8.26 -11.67
N THR A 53 -34.03 9.40 -11.16
CA THR A 53 -33.65 10.73 -11.65
C THR A 53 -32.78 11.48 -10.65
N LEU A 54 -31.99 12.44 -11.13
CA LEU A 54 -31.18 13.31 -10.26
C LEU A 54 -32.04 14.07 -9.21
N PRO A 55 -33.21 14.62 -9.54
CA PRO A 55 -34.11 15.19 -8.53
C PRO A 55 -34.53 14.18 -7.45
N PHE A 56 -34.80 12.92 -7.82
CA PHE A 56 -35.11 11.87 -6.84
C PHE A 56 -33.95 11.61 -5.89
N THR A 57 -32.73 11.47 -6.40
CA THR A 57 -31.55 11.21 -5.56
C THR A 57 -31.19 12.40 -4.66
N ILE A 58 -31.32 13.63 -5.17
CA ILE A 58 -31.12 14.85 -4.36
C ILE A 58 -32.17 14.95 -3.25
N ARG A 59 -33.45 14.73 -3.57
CA ARG A 59 -34.54 14.75 -2.60
C ARG A 59 -34.29 13.74 -1.48
N ASN A 60 -33.95 12.50 -1.83
CA ASN A 60 -33.71 11.45 -0.83
C ASN A 60 -32.49 11.77 0.04
N GLN A 61 -31.37 12.21 -0.54
CA GLN A 61 -30.21 12.63 0.24
C GLN A 61 -30.57 13.73 1.24
N LEU A 62 -31.27 14.77 0.79
CA LEU A 62 -31.67 15.90 1.64
C LEU A 62 -32.58 15.45 2.78
N VAL A 63 -33.63 14.68 2.47
CA VAL A 63 -34.59 14.20 3.48
C VAL A 63 -33.90 13.31 4.51
N THR A 64 -33.05 12.40 4.06
CA THR A 64 -32.30 11.53 4.96
C THR A 64 -31.35 12.32 5.85
N THR A 65 -30.63 13.31 5.31
CA THR A 65 -29.77 14.19 6.12
C THR A 65 -30.55 14.94 7.20
N ILE A 66 -31.71 15.53 6.86
CA ILE A 66 -32.56 16.21 7.85
C ILE A 66 -33.06 15.21 8.90
N ALA A 67 -33.55 14.04 8.47
CA ALA A 67 -34.02 13.00 9.38
C ALA A 67 -32.92 12.50 10.32
N THR A 68 -31.66 12.42 9.87
CA THR A 68 -30.51 12.08 10.74
C THR A 68 -30.31 13.14 11.81
N VAL A 69 -30.39 14.43 11.48
CA VAL A 69 -30.25 15.53 12.45
C VAL A 69 -31.41 15.52 13.46
N ASP A 70 -32.64 15.37 12.97
CA ASP A 70 -33.82 15.31 13.83
C ASP A 70 -33.77 14.10 14.78
N ALA A 71 -33.34 12.93 14.26
CA ALA A 71 -33.15 11.73 15.08
C ALA A 71 -32.05 11.91 16.12
N ALA A 72 -30.91 12.52 15.76
CA ALA A 72 -29.83 12.81 16.70
C ALA A 72 -30.29 13.78 17.79
N HIS A 73 -31.03 14.82 17.44
CA HIS A 73 -31.59 15.77 18.42
C HIS A 73 -32.62 15.12 19.35
N GLY A 74 -33.50 14.29 18.79
CA GLY A 74 -34.52 13.55 19.53
C GLY A 74 -33.94 12.51 20.49
N ASN A 75 -32.78 11.93 20.15
CA ASN A 75 -32.07 10.92 20.96
C ASN A 75 -30.83 11.47 21.67
N ARG A 76 -30.71 12.80 21.84
CA ARG A 76 -29.50 13.45 22.36
C ARG A 76 -29.03 12.90 23.71
N GLU A 77 -29.96 12.55 24.61
CA GLU A 77 -29.62 12.02 25.94
C GLU A 77 -28.95 10.65 25.81
N ALA A 78 -29.52 9.73 25.03
CA ALA A 78 -28.91 8.43 24.77
C ALA A 78 -27.54 8.53 24.05
N LEU A 79 -27.36 9.53 23.17
CA LEU A 79 -26.08 9.79 22.53
C LEU A 79 -25.03 10.33 23.51
N PHE A 80 -25.43 11.17 24.47
CA PHE A 80 -24.53 11.63 25.54
C PHE A 80 -24.18 10.50 26.50
N ASP A 81 -25.16 9.67 26.90
CA ASP A 81 -24.93 8.49 27.73
C ASP A 81 -23.95 7.52 27.05
N LEU A 82 -24.13 7.28 25.74
CA LEU A 82 -23.20 6.46 24.94
C LEU A 82 -21.79 7.05 24.95
N GLN A 83 -21.63 8.36 24.75
CA GLN A 83 -20.30 8.98 24.81
C GLN A 83 -19.69 8.87 26.21
N GLU A 84 -20.46 9.13 27.26
CA GLU A 84 -19.98 9.02 28.63
C GLU A 84 -19.54 7.57 28.94
N GLU A 85 -20.35 6.58 28.58
CA GLU A 85 -20.02 5.16 28.73
C GLU A 85 -18.75 4.80 27.94
N PHE A 86 -18.69 5.18 26.67
CA PHE A 86 -17.58 4.85 25.77
C PHE A 86 -16.25 5.42 26.25
N PHE A 87 -16.25 6.68 26.70
CA PHE A 87 -15.05 7.38 27.15
C PHE A 87 -14.76 7.23 28.65
N THR A 88 -15.58 6.46 29.36
CA THR A 88 -15.34 6.05 30.75
C THR A 88 -14.88 4.60 30.75
N PRO A 89 -13.56 4.33 30.68
CA PRO A 89 -13.07 2.97 30.73
C PRO A 89 -13.50 2.34 32.04
N GLU A 90 -13.85 1.05 32.00
CA GLU A 90 -13.95 0.27 33.22
C GLU A 90 -12.68 0.51 34.05
N ARG A 91 -12.83 0.90 35.32
CA ARG A 91 -11.72 1.35 36.18
C ARG A 91 -10.54 0.36 36.28
N GLY A 92 -10.70 -0.89 35.84
CA GLY A 92 -9.66 -1.92 35.78
C GLY A 92 -8.83 -2.00 34.48
N THR A 93 -9.23 -1.35 33.38
CA THR A 93 -8.50 -1.44 32.09
C THR A 93 -7.46 -0.33 31.88
N ARG A 94 -7.55 0.78 32.63
CA ARG A 94 -6.60 1.91 32.63
C ARG A 94 -5.23 1.59 33.29
N GLY A 95 -4.92 0.33 33.58
CA GLY A 95 -3.75 -0.01 34.41
C GLY A 95 -3.15 -1.41 34.26
N ASN A 96 -3.67 -2.27 33.39
CA ASN A 96 -2.87 -3.44 32.98
C ASN A 96 -1.86 -2.91 31.99
N GLY A 97 -0.56 -2.89 32.32
CA GLY A 97 0.53 -2.23 31.58
C GLY A 97 0.71 -2.57 30.10
N ARG A 98 -0.24 -3.25 29.46
CA ARG A 98 -0.30 -3.58 28.04
C ARG A 98 -0.35 -2.31 27.18
N SER A 99 0.67 -2.19 26.36
CA SER A 99 0.82 -1.22 25.29
C SER A 99 1.15 -1.96 24.01
N TYR A 100 0.89 -1.35 22.86
CA TYR A 100 1.51 -1.76 21.61
C TYR A 100 2.84 -1.03 21.49
N ILE A 101 3.90 -1.74 21.09
CA ILE A 101 5.16 -1.15 20.69
C ILE A 101 5.25 -1.17 19.17
N VAL A 102 5.61 -0.05 18.55
CA VAL A 102 5.81 0.06 17.10
C VAL A 102 7.15 0.74 16.83
N GLY A 103 7.89 0.27 15.83
CA GLY A 103 9.20 0.85 15.50
C GLY A 103 9.73 0.42 14.15
N ASP A 104 10.75 1.14 13.69
CA ASP A 104 11.57 0.79 12.54
C ASP A 104 12.92 1.51 12.65
N SER A 105 14.02 0.75 12.66
CA SER A 105 15.36 1.31 12.84
C SER A 105 15.91 2.05 11.61
N HIS A 106 15.26 1.89 10.45
CA HIS A 106 15.77 2.32 9.15
C HIS A 106 14.80 3.22 8.37
N ASP A 107 13.51 3.23 8.73
CA ASP A 107 12.48 4.03 8.05
C ASP A 107 11.77 5.02 9.00
N PRO A 108 12.48 6.05 9.48
CA PRO A 108 11.89 7.08 10.33
C PRO A 108 10.77 7.84 9.62
N THR A 109 10.84 8.04 8.30
CA THR A 109 9.77 8.70 7.53
C THR A 109 8.44 7.99 7.70
N ARG A 110 8.43 6.66 7.51
CA ARG A 110 7.20 5.87 7.64
C ARG A 110 6.73 5.79 9.09
N LEU A 111 7.65 5.61 10.03
CA LEU A 111 7.32 5.59 11.45
C LEU A 111 6.69 6.91 11.90
N HIS A 112 7.31 8.05 11.57
CA HIS A 112 6.79 9.37 11.94
C HIS A 112 5.44 9.67 11.28
N LYS A 113 5.22 9.23 10.05
CA LYS A 113 3.90 9.31 9.40
C LYS A 113 2.83 8.56 10.21
N PHE A 114 3.14 7.36 10.70
CA PHE A 114 2.21 6.60 11.53
C PHE A 114 1.99 7.28 12.89
N ILE A 115 3.04 7.77 13.55
CA ILE A 115 2.89 8.52 14.80
C ILE A 115 2.03 9.78 14.60
N ALA A 116 2.22 10.52 13.52
CA ALA A 116 1.37 11.66 13.17
C ALA A 116 -0.11 11.24 13.04
N LEU A 117 -0.38 10.14 12.35
CA LEU A 117 -1.74 9.59 12.23
C LEU A 117 -2.36 9.31 13.61
N LEU A 118 -1.62 8.68 14.53
CA LEU A 118 -2.13 8.38 15.87
C LEU A 118 -2.41 9.67 16.66
N LEU A 119 -1.55 10.67 16.55
CA LEU A 119 -1.73 11.96 17.21
C LEU A 119 -2.91 12.78 16.64
N ASP A 120 -3.14 12.72 15.33
CA ASP A 120 -4.31 13.32 14.67
C ASP A 120 -5.62 12.73 15.22
N HIS A 121 -5.58 11.45 15.61
CA HIS A 121 -6.68 10.73 16.28
C HIS A 121 -6.68 10.91 17.80
N ARG A 122 -5.83 11.81 18.33
CA ARG A 122 -5.70 12.13 19.77
C ARG A 122 -5.37 10.91 20.63
N LEU A 123 -4.65 9.94 20.08
CA LEU A 123 -4.18 8.79 20.83
C LEU A 123 -2.96 9.17 21.67
N GLU A 124 -2.85 8.55 22.84
CA GLU A 124 -1.68 8.66 23.70
C GLU A 124 -0.55 7.81 23.14
N VAL A 125 0.58 8.47 22.87
CA VAL A 125 1.81 7.86 22.35
C VAL A 125 2.96 8.28 23.25
N TYR A 126 3.86 7.36 23.55
CA TYR A 126 5.01 7.56 24.42
C TYR A 126 6.29 7.13 23.72
N GLU A 127 7.38 7.82 23.99
CA GLU A 127 8.71 7.37 23.60
C GLU A 127 9.02 6.03 24.27
N ASN A 128 9.69 5.13 23.55
CA ASN A 128 10.28 3.96 24.16
C ASN A 128 11.59 4.36 24.88
N PRO A 129 11.69 4.23 26.22
CA PRO A 129 12.86 4.71 26.96
C PRO A 129 14.10 3.82 26.83
N ASN A 130 13.95 2.53 26.50
CA ASN A 130 15.05 1.56 26.44
C ASN A 130 14.89 0.62 25.25
N ASP A 131 15.97 0.02 24.77
CA ASP A 131 15.87 -1.03 23.75
C ASP A 131 15.05 -2.20 24.31
N ILE A 132 14.01 -2.61 23.56
CA ILE A 132 13.12 -3.72 23.93
C ILE A 132 13.22 -4.77 22.84
N VAL A 133 13.45 -6.02 23.23
CA VAL A 133 13.46 -7.16 22.31
C VAL A 133 12.16 -7.94 22.47
N VAL A 134 11.40 -8.09 21.38
CA VAL A 134 10.23 -8.98 21.31
C VAL A 134 10.40 -9.92 20.14
N GLY A 135 10.46 -11.22 20.42
CA GLY A 135 10.87 -12.22 19.44
C GLY A 135 12.25 -11.92 18.86
N ASP A 136 12.33 -11.82 17.53
CA ASP A 136 13.56 -11.50 16.78
C ASP A 136 13.71 -10.00 16.46
N ILE A 137 12.81 -9.15 16.97
CA ILE A 137 12.80 -7.72 16.66
C ILE A 137 13.28 -6.93 17.88
N THR A 138 14.31 -6.10 17.65
CA THR A 138 14.74 -5.08 18.60
C THR A 138 14.07 -3.76 18.27
N TYR A 139 13.25 -3.27 19.20
CA TYR A 139 12.67 -1.95 19.19
C TYR A 139 13.64 -0.99 19.91
N GLU A 140 14.45 -0.29 19.12
CA GLU A 140 15.46 0.66 19.63
C GLU A 140 14.82 1.89 20.27
N SER A 141 15.41 2.36 21.39
CA SER A 141 15.07 3.64 22.01
C SER A 141 15.26 4.79 21.01
N GLY A 142 14.32 5.73 20.98
CA GLY A 142 14.31 6.84 20.01
C GLY A 142 13.89 6.47 18.57
N LYS A 143 13.70 5.18 18.26
CA LYS A 143 13.17 4.68 16.97
C LYS A 143 11.96 3.77 17.12
N SER A 144 11.35 3.80 18.29
CA SER A 144 10.13 3.06 18.60
C SER A 144 9.30 3.82 19.63
N TYR A 145 8.01 3.53 19.62
CA TYR A 145 7.01 4.21 20.43
C TYR A 145 6.06 3.20 21.08
N LEU A 146 5.57 3.54 22.26
CA LEU A 146 4.61 2.77 23.04
C LEU A 146 3.23 3.46 22.99
N ILE A 147 2.20 2.68 22.68
CA ILE A 147 0.81 3.12 22.60
C ILE A 147 0.01 2.33 23.64
N PRO A 148 -0.35 2.92 24.78
CA PRO A 148 -1.15 2.23 25.80
C PRO A 148 -2.47 1.73 25.23
N ALA A 149 -2.78 0.45 25.42
CA ALA A 149 -4.07 -0.10 25.00
C ALA A 149 -5.22 0.48 25.85
N GLY A 150 -4.95 0.71 27.14
CA GLY A 150 -5.89 1.31 28.09
C GLY A 150 -5.83 2.83 28.11
N GLN A 151 -6.53 3.49 27.18
CA GLN A 151 -6.69 4.95 27.12
C GLN A 151 -8.13 5.33 26.77
N ALA A 152 -8.46 6.63 26.76
CA ALA A 152 -9.83 7.09 26.48
C ALA A 152 -10.36 6.60 25.11
N ASN A 153 -9.49 6.54 24.11
CA ASN A 153 -9.79 6.06 22.75
C ASN A 153 -9.38 4.58 22.54
N SER A 154 -9.57 3.72 23.54
CA SER A 154 -9.09 2.31 23.50
C SER A 154 -9.66 1.50 22.33
N ALA A 155 -10.90 1.77 21.89
CA ALA A 155 -11.50 1.08 20.75
C ALA A 155 -10.77 1.39 19.43
N LEU A 156 -10.34 2.65 19.20
CA LEU A 156 -9.49 3.02 18.07
C LEU A 156 -8.14 2.30 18.13
N VAL A 157 -7.50 2.26 19.30
CA VAL A 157 -6.25 1.52 19.47
C VAL A 157 -6.46 0.04 19.12
N GLY A 158 -7.56 -0.54 19.62
CA GLY A 158 -7.95 -1.92 19.35
C GLY A 158 -8.06 -2.21 17.85
N ILE A 159 -8.78 -1.38 17.08
CA ILE A 159 -8.96 -1.63 15.65
C ILE A 159 -7.73 -1.28 14.80
N ILE A 160 -6.92 -0.32 15.22
CA ILE A 160 -5.67 0.04 14.51
C ILE A 160 -4.70 -1.15 14.52
N PHE A 161 -4.59 -1.84 15.65
CA PHE A 161 -3.68 -2.98 15.85
C PHE A 161 -4.38 -4.34 15.72
N ASP A 162 -5.63 -4.38 15.25
CA ASP A 162 -6.41 -5.62 15.15
C ASP A 162 -5.75 -6.62 14.19
N ASP A 163 -5.37 -7.77 14.72
CA ASP A 163 -4.72 -8.88 14.03
C ASP A 163 -5.58 -10.15 14.04
N LYS A 164 -6.89 -9.99 14.24
CA LYS A 164 -7.77 -11.14 14.45
C LYS A 164 -8.46 -11.64 13.19
N ALA A 165 -8.52 -12.95 13.07
CA ALA A 165 -9.31 -13.69 12.08
C ALA A 165 -10.56 -14.31 12.74
N ASP A 166 -11.54 -13.46 13.08
CA ASP A 166 -12.67 -13.83 13.96
C ASP A 166 -13.87 -14.47 13.24
N TRP A 167 -13.84 -14.58 11.91
CA TRP A 167 -15.02 -14.96 11.13
C TRP A 167 -15.00 -16.42 10.72
N THR A 168 -16.16 -17.07 10.77
CA THR A 168 -16.37 -18.45 10.34
C THR A 168 -17.16 -18.52 9.04
N ASP A 169 -17.07 -19.66 8.36
CA ASP A 169 -17.83 -19.91 7.12
C ASP A 169 -19.36 -19.76 7.33
N GLU A 170 -19.87 -19.94 8.55
CA GLU A 170 -21.29 -19.83 8.91
C GLU A 170 -21.85 -18.40 8.82
N VAL A 171 -21.01 -17.38 8.94
CA VAL A 171 -21.41 -15.96 8.88
C VAL A 171 -20.92 -15.26 7.61
N ALA A 172 -20.25 -15.98 6.72
CA ALA A 172 -19.62 -15.46 5.52
C ALA A 172 -20.60 -14.79 4.55
N ASP A 173 -21.84 -15.28 4.46
CA ASP A 173 -22.89 -14.72 3.60
C ASP A 173 -23.44 -13.37 4.10
N LYS A 174 -23.18 -13.05 5.37
CA LYS A 174 -23.59 -11.80 6.00
C LYS A 174 -22.48 -10.74 6.01
N LEU A 175 -21.24 -11.13 5.70
CA LEU A 175 -20.11 -10.20 5.60
C LEU A 175 -20.27 -9.30 4.37
N GLY A 176 -20.22 -7.99 4.62
CA GLY A 176 -20.26 -6.94 3.60
C GLY A 176 -18.91 -6.76 2.91
N TYR A 177 -18.47 -5.51 2.74
CA TYR A 177 -17.22 -5.21 2.02
C TYR A 177 -15.97 -5.49 2.84
N GLY A 178 -15.93 -5.14 4.13
CA GLY A 178 -14.71 -5.25 4.95
C GLY A 178 -14.83 -6.27 6.07
N ALA A 179 -14.20 -7.44 5.91
CA ALA A 179 -14.08 -8.43 6.97
C ALA A 179 -12.89 -8.13 7.91
N GLY A 180 -11.88 -7.42 7.42
CA GLY A 180 -10.72 -6.99 8.20
C GLY A 180 -9.96 -5.85 7.52
N PHE A 181 -9.44 -4.92 8.32
CA PHE A 181 -8.51 -3.89 7.87
C PHE A 181 -7.68 -3.36 9.05
N SER A 182 -6.57 -4.03 9.33
CA SER A 182 -5.58 -3.56 10.30
C SER A 182 -4.80 -2.37 9.74
N VAL A 183 -4.89 -1.22 10.40
CA VAL A 183 -4.12 -0.02 10.03
C VAL A 183 -2.63 -0.24 10.27
N ALA A 184 -2.26 -0.97 11.33
CA ALA A 184 -0.88 -1.31 11.62
C ALA A 184 -0.26 -2.13 10.48
N TYR A 185 -0.96 -3.15 9.96
CA TYR A 185 -0.47 -3.91 8.80
C TYR A 185 -0.34 -3.07 7.53
N SER A 186 -1.22 -2.09 7.30
CA SER A 186 -1.12 -1.24 6.11
C SER A 186 0.15 -0.40 6.07
N THR A 187 0.77 -0.13 7.23
CA THR A 187 2.06 0.58 7.31
C THR A 187 3.25 -0.29 6.90
N GLY A 188 3.18 -1.61 7.14
CA GLY A 188 4.32 -2.50 7.05
C GLY A 188 5.42 -2.26 8.11
N LEU A 189 5.14 -1.49 9.17
CA LEU A 189 6.02 -1.34 10.35
C LEU A 189 6.01 -2.62 11.20
N SER A 190 7.05 -2.82 12.01
CA SER A 190 7.00 -3.84 13.05
C SER A 190 6.22 -3.31 14.25
N TYR A 191 5.33 -4.12 14.78
CA TYR A 191 4.68 -3.85 16.05
C TYR A 191 4.46 -5.16 16.83
N ASP A 192 4.33 -5.04 18.14
CA ASP A 192 4.01 -6.14 19.05
C ASP A 192 3.31 -5.60 20.31
N GLU A 193 2.88 -6.49 21.21
CA GLU A 193 2.45 -6.13 22.55
C GLU A 193 3.65 -5.99 23.50
N SER A 194 3.56 -5.06 24.44
CA SER A 194 4.59 -4.82 25.44
C SER A 194 3.97 -4.39 26.76
N ASN A 195 4.61 -4.80 27.86
CA ASN A 195 4.30 -4.31 29.21
C ASN A 195 5.39 -3.36 29.74
N ALA A 196 6.22 -2.81 28.86
CA ALA A 196 7.34 -1.96 29.22
C ALA A 196 6.88 -0.63 29.82
N ALA A 197 7.79 0.00 30.59
CA ALA A 197 7.56 1.32 31.15
C ALA A 197 7.47 2.37 30.02
N LEU A 198 6.51 3.29 30.17
CA LEU A 198 6.33 4.41 29.24
C LEU A 198 7.43 5.47 29.46
N GLY A 199 7.98 6.00 28.36
CA GLY A 199 8.88 7.15 28.38
C GLY A 199 8.12 8.48 28.42
N ASN A 200 8.65 9.51 27.77
CA ASN A 200 7.96 10.80 27.68
C ASN A 200 6.75 10.72 26.76
N ARG A 201 5.69 11.45 27.09
CA ARG A 201 4.50 11.55 26.24
C ARG A 201 4.82 12.39 25.00
N VAL A 202 4.56 11.83 23.83
CA VAL A 202 4.67 12.53 22.54
C VAL A 202 3.42 13.37 22.33
N THR A 203 3.60 14.66 22.05
CA THR A 203 2.48 15.60 21.83
C THR A 203 2.52 16.28 20.47
N VAL A 204 3.65 16.18 19.77
CA VAL A 204 3.84 16.69 18.40
C VAL A 204 4.49 15.57 17.60
N ALA A 205 4.04 15.40 16.35
CA ALA A 205 4.61 14.42 15.45
C ALA A 205 6.13 14.66 15.31
N PRO A 206 6.97 13.62 15.43
CA PRO A 206 8.39 13.75 15.22
C PRO A 206 8.69 14.20 13.78
N VAL A 207 9.63 15.13 13.62
CA VAL A 207 10.09 15.60 12.31
C VAL A 207 11.53 15.14 12.12
N ALA A 208 11.82 14.50 10.99
CA ALA A 208 13.18 14.10 10.67
C ALA A 208 14.05 15.35 10.47
N ASN A 209 15.25 15.34 11.06
CA ASN A 209 16.25 16.37 10.85
C ASN A 209 17.52 15.71 10.28
N PRO A 210 17.72 15.74 8.96
CA PRO A 210 18.86 15.10 8.32
C PRO A 210 20.18 15.85 8.57
N GLY A 211 20.12 17.05 9.17
CA GLY A 211 21.28 17.91 9.40
C GLY A 211 21.81 18.58 8.12
N SER A 212 22.98 19.22 8.25
CA SER A 212 23.69 19.78 7.10
C SER A 212 24.50 18.70 6.38
N LEU A 213 24.40 18.66 5.06
CA LEU A 213 25.20 17.81 4.20
C LEU A 213 26.62 18.38 4.12
N ALA A 214 27.61 17.58 4.49
CA ALA A 214 29.00 17.94 4.22
C ALA A 214 29.33 17.71 2.74
N ARG A 215 30.26 18.50 2.19
CA ARG A 215 30.74 18.30 0.82
C ARG A 215 31.56 17.03 0.70
N SER A 216 31.41 16.35 -0.42
CA SER A 216 32.30 15.28 -0.87
C SER A 216 33.03 15.71 -2.14
N GLU A 217 34.18 15.08 -2.41
CA GLU A 217 34.91 15.17 -3.69
C GLU A 217 34.81 13.86 -4.50
N TYR A 218 34.19 12.82 -3.96
CA TYR A 218 34.06 11.50 -4.59
C TYR A 218 32.60 11.15 -4.91
N ALA A 219 31.78 10.87 -3.87
CA ALA A 219 30.39 10.51 -4.03
C ALA A 219 29.54 10.76 -2.78
N TYR A 220 28.23 10.63 -2.94
CA TYR A 220 27.24 10.62 -1.86
C TYR A 220 26.47 9.30 -1.86
N LEU A 221 26.08 8.86 -0.67
CA LEU A 221 25.30 7.65 -0.43
C LEU A 221 23.98 7.97 0.27
N ILE A 222 22.93 7.27 -0.12
CA ILE A 222 21.61 7.36 0.51
C ILE A 222 21.14 5.95 0.87
N ASP A 223 20.74 5.77 2.12
CA ASP A 223 20.12 4.52 2.56
C ASP A 223 18.70 4.46 2.00
N PHE A 224 18.45 3.47 1.17
CA PHE A 224 17.17 3.36 0.46
C PHE A 224 16.07 2.71 1.31
N ARG A 225 16.39 2.24 2.53
CA ARG A 225 15.40 1.68 3.47
C ARG A 225 14.41 2.72 3.97
N ASP A 226 14.83 3.98 4.08
CA ASP A 226 13.94 5.08 4.43
C ASP A 226 12.94 5.35 3.30
N SER A 227 11.64 5.45 3.59
CA SER A 227 10.60 5.73 2.60
C SER A 227 10.70 7.13 2.00
N GLY A 228 11.32 8.08 2.70
CA GLY A 228 11.62 9.41 2.15
C GLY A 228 12.60 9.35 0.97
N SER A 229 13.39 8.27 0.85
CA SER A 229 14.34 8.12 -0.25
C SER A 229 13.66 7.91 -1.62
N LEU A 230 12.38 7.49 -1.63
CA LEU A 230 11.61 7.28 -2.85
C LEU A 230 11.35 8.61 -3.60
N PRO A 231 10.63 9.61 -3.03
CA PRO A 231 10.46 10.90 -3.70
C PRO A 231 11.79 11.62 -3.92
N LEU A 232 12.78 11.45 -3.04
CA LEU A 232 14.12 11.99 -3.21
C LEU A 232 14.75 11.48 -4.52
N LEU A 233 14.76 10.16 -4.75
CA LEU A 233 15.32 9.57 -5.97
C LEU A 233 14.60 10.08 -7.23
N PHE A 234 13.26 10.12 -7.22
CA PHE A 234 12.51 10.67 -8.35
C PHE A 234 12.84 12.13 -8.63
N HIS A 235 13.00 12.94 -7.59
CA HIS A 235 13.42 14.33 -7.73
C HIS A 235 14.80 14.45 -8.38
N LEU A 236 15.78 13.64 -7.94
CA LEU A 236 17.11 13.62 -8.54
C LEU A 236 17.08 13.19 -10.01
N LEU A 237 16.30 12.16 -10.35
CA LEU A 237 16.14 11.69 -11.73
C LEU A 237 15.47 12.71 -12.63
N ASP A 238 14.45 13.43 -12.14
CA ASP A 238 13.79 14.53 -12.85
C ASP A 238 14.77 15.68 -13.17
N LYS A 239 15.70 15.97 -12.24
CA LYS A 239 16.79 16.93 -12.45
C LYS A 239 17.95 16.38 -13.29
N GLY A 240 17.85 15.16 -13.81
CA GLY A 240 18.87 14.56 -14.66
C GLY A 240 20.16 14.16 -13.93
N VAL A 241 20.11 14.02 -12.60
CA VAL A 241 21.24 13.52 -11.81
C VAL A 241 21.43 12.04 -12.12
N ARG A 242 22.68 11.63 -12.38
CA ARG A 242 23.03 10.22 -12.57
C ARG A 242 23.09 9.56 -11.20
N VAL A 243 22.18 8.62 -10.96
CA VAL A 243 22.13 7.81 -9.73
C VAL A 243 22.35 6.35 -10.08
N GLN A 244 23.08 5.65 -9.22
CA GLN A 244 23.24 4.19 -9.25
C GLN A 244 22.61 3.58 -8.00
N SER A 245 22.13 2.35 -8.12
CA SER A 245 21.60 1.57 -7.00
C SER A 245 22.50 0.36 -6.75
N ALA A 246 22.75 0.05 -5.48
CA ALA A 246 23.47 -1.13 -5.05
C ALA A 246 22.59 -2.39 -5.17
N PHE A 247 23.11 -3.43 -5.81
CA PHE A 247 22.48 -4.76 -5.91
C PHE A 247 23.06 -5.75 -4.90
N LYS A 248 24.00 -5.30 -4.06
CA LYS A 248 24.58 -6.05 -2.94
C LYS A 248 24.78 -5.10 -1.75
N PRO A 249 24.64 -5.58 -0.51
CA PRO A 249 24.91 -4.77 0.66
C PRO A 249 26.41 -4.46 0.79
N PHE A 250 26.72 -3.38 1.49
CA PHE A 250 28.09 -2.96 1.76
C PHE A 250 28.18 -2.14 3.05
N THR A 251 29.39 -2.01 3.59
CA THR A 251 29.67 -1.23 4.80
C THR A 251 30.79 -0.25 4.50
N ILE A 252 30.58 1.02 4.86
CA ILE A 252 31.61 2.06 4.75
C ILE A 252 32.22 2.36 6.12
N ASN A 253 33.44 2.88 6.13
CA ASN A 253 34.01 3.55 7.30
C ASN A 253 33.59 5.03 7.29
N GLY A 254 32.65 5.42 8.16
CA GLY A 254 32.21 6.79 8.32
C GLY A 254 32.88 7.51 9.49
N ALA A 255 32.63 8.81 9.62
CA ALA A 255 33.16 9.63 10.71
C ALA A 255 32.69 9.19 12.12
N GLY A 256 31.59 8.43 12.19
CA GLY A 256 31.02 7.88 13.44
C GLY A 256 31.19 6.37 13.60
N GLY A 257 32.07 5.73 12.81
CA GLY A 257 32.25 4.28 12.78
C GLY A 257 31.71 3.64 11.49
N GLU A 258 31.58 2.32 11.51
CA GLU A 258 31.05 1.58 10.37
C GLU A 258 29.57 1.89 10.16
N LYS A 259 29.18 2.12 8.91
CA LYS A 259 27.78 2.32 8.51
C LYS A 259 27.41 1.34 7.41
N GLU A 260 26.36 0.57 7.65
CA GLU A 260 25.83 -0.43 6.72
C GLU A 260 24.81 0.16 5.76
N PHE A 261 24.86 -0.30 4.51
CA PHE A 261 23.92 -0.01 3.44
C PHE A 261 23.39 -1.30 2.83
N SER A 262 22.08 -1.38 2.63
CA SER A 262 21.41 -2.56 2.08
C SER A 262 21.31 -2.52 0.56
N ASN A 263 20.77 -3.61 -0.02
CA ASN A 263 20.27 -3.61 -1.39
C ASN A 263 19.32 -2.41 -1.63
N GLY A 264 19.46 -1.78 -2.79
CA GLY A 264 18.74 -0.57 -3.16
C GLY A 264 19.45 0.74 -2.83
N SER A 265 20.45 0.72 -1.93
CA SER A 265 21.15 1.95 -1.52
C SER A 265 21.70 2.73 -2.70
N LEU A 266 21.54 4.04 -2.66
CA LEU A 266 21.82 4.90 -3.80
C LEU A 266 23.23 5.46 -3.73
N LEU A 267 23.90 5.49 -4.87
CA LEU A 267 25.21 6.08 -5.09
C LEU A 267 25.07 7.23 -6.10
N ILE A 268 25.49 8.41 -5.68
CA ILE A 268 25.54 9.61 -6.52
C ILE A 268 27.01 9.99 -6.68
N PRO A 269 27.67 9.60 -7.79
CA PRO A 269 29.04 10.01 -8.06
C PRO A 269 29.08 11.51 -8.37
N ILE A 270 30.16 12.18 -7.97
CA ILE A 270 30.38 13.59 -8.31
C ILE A 270 30.89 13.74 -9.74
N GLN A 271 31.75 12.80 -10.14
CA GLN A 271 32.26 12.73 -11.50
C GLN A 271 31.17 12.31 -12.48
N ASN A 272 31.30 12.75 -13.73
CA ASN A 272 30.36 12.45 -14.81
C ASN A 272 28.92 12.85 -14.48
N GLN A 273 28.70 14.01 -13.84
CA GLN A 273 27.38 14.62 -13.69
C GLN A 273 27.16 15.70 -14.74
N ASN A 274 25.90 16.03 -15.01
CA ASN A 274 25.56 17.18 -15.86
C ASN A 274 25.60 18.51 -15.09
N LEU A 275 25.63 18.43 -13.75
CA LEU A 275 25.73 19.56 -12.83
C LEU A 275 27.17 19.70 -12.32
N SER A 276 27.58 20.92 -11.97
CA SER A 276 28.82 21.13 -11.22
C SER A 276 28.73 20.53 -9.82
N SER A 277 29.87 20.25 -9.18
CA SER A 277 29.91 19.73 -7.80
C SER A 277 29.16 20.64 -6.81
N ALA A 278 29.23 21.96 -6.99
CA ALA A 278 28.54 22.93 -6.15
C ALA A 278 27.01 22.89 -6.33
N GLU A 279 26.53 22.82 -7.58
CA GLU A 279 25.10 22.71 -7.89
C GLU A 279 24.52 21.38 -7.42
N LEU A 280 25.25 20.27 -7.63
CA LEU A 280 24.86 18.95 -7.15
C LEU A 280 24.74 18.94 -5.63
N HIS A 281 25.72 19.49 -4.93
CA HIS A 281 25.69 19.59 -3.48
C HIS A 281 24.49 20.40 -2.97
N ALA A 282 24.20 21.55 -3.59
CA ALA A 282 23.05 22.37 -3.23
C ALA A 282 21.73 21.63 -3.47
N LEU A 283 21.59 20.93 -4.60
CA LEU A 283 20.42 20.13 -4.92
C LEU A 283 20.24 18.96 -3.93
N LEU A 284 21.33 18.28 -3.54
CA LEU A 284 21.28 17.21 -2.56
C LEU A 284 20.93 17.72 -1.16
N GLN A 285 21.42 18.90 -0.76
CA GLN A 285 21.03 19.54 0.51
C GLN A 285 19.52 19.86 0.50
N GLU A 286 19.02 20.49 -0.56
CA GLU A 286 17.60 20.80 -0.72
C GLU A 286 16.74 19.52 -0.64
N ALA A 287 17.11 18.48 -1.39
CA ALA A 287 16.38 17.23 -1.42
C ALA A 287 16.42 16.50 -0.07
N SER A 288 17.56 16.53 0.61
CA SER A 288 17.75 15.99 1.97
C SER A 288 16.79 16.67 2.96
N GLU A 289 16.81 18.02 3.02
CA GLU A 289 15.96 18.81 3.91
C GLU A 289 14.47 18.61 3.62
N ARG A 290 14.10 18.59 2.33
CA ARG A 290 12.70 18.46 1.90
C ARG A 290 12.10 17.11 2.28
N GLU A 291 12.86 16.03 2.09
CA GLU A 291 12.37 14.67 2.32
C GLU A 291 12.75 14.12 3.70
N GLY A 292 13.54 14.86 4.48
CA GLY A 292 14.00 14.44 5.81
C GLY A 292 15.01 13.29 5.79
N VAL A 293 15.68 13.04 4.66
CA VAL A 293 16.55 11.87 4.47
C VAL A 293 18.01 12.25 4.59
N ALA A 294 18.74 11.58 5.49
CA ALA A 294 20.17 11.82 5.66
C ALA A 294 21.00 11.32 4.46
N ILE A 295 21.80 12.22 3.87
CA ILE A 295 22.74 11.89 2.79
C ILE A 295 24.16 11.78 3.37
N THR A 296 24.85 10.70 3.05
CA THR A 296 26.18 10.39 3.59
C THR A 296 27.27 10.70 2.55
N PRO A 297 28.13 11.72 2.76
CA PRO A 297 29.27 11.95 1.88
C PRO A 297 30.35 10.90 2.12
N VAL A 298 31.00 10.45 1.04
CA VAL A 298 32.13 9.51 1.10
C VAL A 298 33.32 10.06 0.33
N ALA A 299 34.53 9.87 0.85
CA ALA A 299 35.77 10.38 0.24
C ALA A 299 36.49 9.35 -0.64
N THR A 300 36.09 8.08 -0.60
CA THR A 300 36.71 6.97 -1.33
C THR A 300 35.66 5.94 -1.74
N GLY A 301 36.00 5.13 -2.75
CA GLY A 301 35.20 3.98 -3.18
C GLY A 301 35.51 2.68 -2.43
N PHE A 302 36.53 2.69 -1.58
CA PHE A 302 36.96 1.52 -0.80
C PHE A 302 36.05 1.33 0.41
N ASN A 303 35.41 0.16 0.47
CA ASN A 303 34.46 -0.18 1.52
C ASN A 303 35.08 -1.12 2.58
N ALA A 304 34.59 -1.05 3.82
CA ALA A 304 35.06 -1.88 4.92
C ALA A 304 34.67 -3.36 4.73
N ARG A 305 33.46 -3.59 4.22
CA ARG A 305 32.92 -4.91 3.86
C ARG A 305 31.97 -4.80 2.66
N GLY A 306 31.76 -5.90 1.97
CA GLY A 306 30.86 -5.97 0.81
C GLY A 306 31.53 -5.49 -0.48
N VAL A 307 30.73 -4.92 -1.38
CA VAL A 307 31.19 -4.46 -2.71
C VAL A 307 31.72 -3.04 -2.66
N ASP A 308 32.82 -2.75 -3.36
CA ASP A 308 33.32 -1.38 -3.54
C ASP A 308 32.41 -0.54 -4.45
N LEU A 309 32.44 0.79 -4.28
CA LEU A 309 31.55 1.72 -4.99
C LEU A 309 31.76 1.77 -6.51
N GLY A 310 32.88 1.25 -7.02
CA GLY A 310 33.15 1.09 -8.45
C GLY A 310 32.74 -0.27 -9.05
N SER A 311 32.17 -1.17 -8.25
CA SER A 311 31.79 -2.52 -8.67
C SER A 311 30.64 -2.52 -9.69
N SER A 312 30.58 -3.57 -10.52
CA SER A 312 29.43 -3.87 -11.38
C SER A 312 28.13 -4.15 -10.61
N SER A 313 28.20 -4.26 -9.27
CA SER A 313 27.05 -4.37 -8.39
C SER A 313 26.31 -3.03 -8.21
N PHE A 314 26.90 -1.90 -8.63
CA PHE A 314 26.21 -0.63 -8.74
C PHE A 314 25.69 -0.45 -10.17
N ARG A 315 24.36 -0.46 -10.32
CA ARG A 315 23.71 -0.33 -11.64
C ARG A 315 23.01 1.02 -11.72
N ARG A 316 23.10 1.66 -12.89
CA ARG A 316 22.42 2.95 -13.12
C ARG A 316 20.90 2.78 -12.98
N VAL A 317 20.28 3.73 -12.28
CA VAL A 317 18.82 3.85 -12.24
C VAL A 317 18.37 4.55 -13.53
N GLU A 318 17.54 3.86 -14.32
CA GLU A 318 16.96 4.42 -15.53
C GLU A 318 15.87 5.45 -15.15
N GLN A 319 15.81 6.57 -15.86
CA GLN A 319 14.74 7.55 -15.66
C GLN A 319 13.40 6.96 -16.12
N PRO A 320 12.40 6.81 -15.24
CA PRO A 320 11.11 6.24 -15.63
C PRO A 320 10.31 7.20 -16.50
N LYS A 321 9.81 6.71 -17.63
CA LYS A 321 8.80 7.37 -18.46
C LYS A 321 7.56 6.50 -18.44
N VAL A 322 6.61 6.90 -17.61
CA VAL A 322 5.50 6.06 -17.18
C VAL A 322 4.22 6.46 -17.90
N LEU A 323 3.54 5.46 -18.46
CA LEU A 323 2.21 5.57 -19.04
C LEU A 323 1.22 4.76 -18.20
N VAL A 324 0.11 5.38 -17.77
CA VAL A 324 -1.02 4.66 -17.16
C VAL A 324 -2.26 4.78 -18.04
N VAL A 325 -2.98 3.67 -18.21
CA VAL A 325 -4.24 3.64 -18.95
C VAL A 325 -5.39 4.07 -18.04
N THR A 326 -6.27 4.90 -18.58
CA THR A 326 -7.44 5.49 -17.91
C THR A 326 -8.66 5.43 -18.84
N GLY A 327 -9.84 5.78 -18.37
CA GLY A 327 -11.06 5.83 -19.21
C GLY A 327 -11.62 4.45 -19.57
N GLY A 328 -12.67 4.44 -20.40
CA GLY A 328 -13.41 3.22 -20.75
C GLY A 328 -13.86 2.41 -19.52
N ASP A 329 -13.62 1.10 -19.58
CA ASP A 329 -13.93 0.14 -18.51
C ASP A 329 -12.70 -0.15 -17.61
N VAL A 330 -11.72 0.75 -17.58
CA VAL A 330 -10.61 0.69 -16.61
C VAL A 330 -11.08 1.22 -15.26
N THR A 331 -10.72 0.54 -14.18
CA THR A 331 -11.10 0.92 -12.83
C THR A 331 -10.51 2.28 -12.47
N SER A 332 -11.37 3.29 -12.39
CA SER A 332 -10.99 4.68 -12.12
C SER A 332 -10.37 4.88 -10.73
N THR A 333 -10.76 4.07 -9.73
CA THR A 333 -10.19 4.13 -8.38
C THR A 333 -8.73 3.69 -8.38
N GLU A 334 -8.41 2.52 -8.96
CA GLU A 334 -7.04 2.00 -9.02
C GLU A 334 -6.14 2.88 -9.93
N ALA A 335 -6.65 3.35 -11.07
CA ALA A 335 -5.91 4.29 -11.91
C ALA A 335 -5.68 5.64 -11.18
N GLY A 336 -6.66 6.07 -10.37
CA GLY A 336 -6.58 7.25 -9.52
C GLY A 336 -5.55 7.11 -8.40
N GLU A 337 -5.39 5.93 -7.81
CA GLU A 337 -4.35 5.65 -6.80
C GLU A 337 -2.94 5.74 -7.39
N VAL A 338 -2.73 5.18 -8.60
CA VAL A 338 -1.46 5.33 -9.33
C VAL A 338 -1.20 6.81 -9.63
N TRP A 339 -2.20 7.54 -10.13
CA TRP A 339 -2.05 8.97 -10.42
C TRP A 339 -1.73 9.77 -9.15
N HIS A 340 -2.46 9.54 -8.06
CA HIS A 340 -2.24 10.18 -6.77
C HIS A 340 -0.84 9.91 -6.21
N LEU A 341 -0.34 8.67 -6.30
CA LEU A 341 1.02 8.31 -5.89
C LEU A 341 2.05 9.19 -6.62
N PHE A 342 1.97 9.28 -7.95
CA PHE A 342 2.93 10.05 -8.74
C PHE A 342 2.83 11.55 -8.49
N ASP A 343 1.61 12.08 -8.40
CA ASP A 343 1.37 13.52 -8.30
C ASP A 343 1.64 14.06 -6.88
N GLN A 344 1.09 13.41 -5.86
CA GLN A 344 1.09 13.92 -4.48
C GLN A 344 2.28 13.41 -3.66
N GLN A 345 2.66 12.14 -3.84
CA GLN A 345 3.65 11.49 -2.97
C GLN A 345 5.06 11.52 -3.58
N LEU A 346 5.20 11.06 -4.83
CA LEU A 346 6.49 11.03 -5.53
C LEU A 346 6.84 12.37 -6.19
N ARG A 347 5.83 13.18 -6.49
CA ARG A 347 5.94 14.48 -7.18
C ARG A 347 6.74 14.35 -8.48
N TYR A 348 6.35 13.36 -9.28
CA TYR A 348 7.02 12.96 -10.51
C TYR A 348 6.01 12.88 -11.67
N PRO A 349 6.36 13.34 -12.89
CA PRO A 349 5.44 13.34 -14.01
C PRO A 349 5.00 11.92 -14.42
N LEU A 350 3.69 11.76 -14.60
CA LEU A 350 3.05 10.55 -15.12
C LEU A 350 2.19 10.93 -16.33
N THR A 351 2.30 10.17 -17.43
CA THR A 351 1.41 10.33 -18.58
C THR A 351 0.20 9.42 -18.41
N ARG A 352 -0.99 10.00 -18.56
CA ARG A 352 -2.26 9.26 -18.60
C ARG A 352 -2.74 9.19 -20.04
N VAL A 353 -3.26 8.04 -20.45
CA VAL A 353 -3.90 7.88 -21.75
C VAL A 353 -5.29 7.28 -21.58
N ASP A 354 -6.27 7.80 -22.31
CA ASP A 354 -7.59 7.22 -22.36
C ASP A 354 -7.57 5.94 -23.23
N ALA A 355 -8.35 4.94 -22.83
CA ALA A 355 -8.46 3.64 -23.48
C ALA A 355 -8.71 3.76 -24.99
N ASP A 356 -9.53 4.73 -25.42
CA ASP A 356 -9.87 4.95 -26.83
C ASP A 356 -8.71 5.49 -27.69
N VAL A 357 -7.66 6.04 -27.07
CA VAL A 357 -6.47 6.58 -27.75
C VAL A 357 -5.27 5.62 -27.68
N PHE A 358 -5.26 4.65 -26.76
CA PHE A 358 -4.10 3.80 -26.48
C PHE A 358 -3.44 3.18 -27.72
N SER A 359 -4.21 2.63 -28.66
CA SER A 359 -3.68 1.97 -29.87
C SER A 359 -2.90 2.90 -30.80
N ARG A 360 -2.99 4.22 -30.62
CA ARG A 360 -2.27 5.24 -31.40
C ARG A 360 -1.03 5.78 -30.69
N VAL A 361 -0.80 5.38 -29.44
CA VAL A 361 0.32 5.89 -28.63
C VAL A 361 1.64 5.34 -29.17
N PRO A 362 2.66 6.19 -29.36
CA PRO A 362 4.02 5.72 -29.64
C PRO A 362 4.63 5.10 -28.38
N LEU A 363 4.35 3.81 -28.12
CA LEU A 363 4.79 3.11 -26.89
C LEU A 363 6.30 3.22 -26.62
N GLN A 364 7.13 3.35 -27.67
CA GLN A 364 8.58 3.53 -27.57
C GLN A 364 9.03 4.81 -26.85
N GLU A 365 8.15 5.80 -26.65
CA GLU A 365 8.45 6.99 -25.84
C GLU A 365 8.45 6.69 -24.33
N PHE A 366 7.85 5.56 -23.95
CA PHE A 366 7.70 5.09 -22.58
C PHE A 366 8.54 3.83 -22.34
N ASN A 367 9.03 3.68 -21.12
CA ASN A 367 9.73 2.47 -20.68
C ASN A 367 8.94 1.70 -19.60
N ARG A 368 7.88 2.29 -19.04
CA ARG A 368 6.94 1.65 -18.11
C ARG A 368 5.50 1.87 -18.58
N ILE A 369 4.70 0.81 -18.57
CA ILE A 369 3.25 0.88 -18.78
C ILE A 369 2.58 0.22 -17.58
N VAL A 370 1.61 0.90 -16.98
CA VAL A 370 0.83 0.40 -15.85
C VAL A 370 -0.59 0.09 -16.31
N PHE A 371 -0.99 -1.17 -16.14
CA PHE A 371 -2.36 -1.64 -16.32
C PHE A 371 -2.92 -1.97 -14.94
N VAL A 372 -4.04 -1.36 -14.59
CA VAL A 372 -4.82 -1.66 -13.38
C VAL A 372 -6.04 -2.51 -13.73
N SER A 373 -6.82 -2.95 -12.75
CA SER A 373 -8.07 -3.69 -13.01
C SER A 373 -8.94 -2.97 -14.03
N GLY A 374 -9.57 -3.73 -14.92
CA GLY A 374 -10.41 -3.17 -15.96
C GLY A 374 -10.66 -4.15 -17.09
N ASN A 375 -11.57 -3.77 -17.98
CA ASN A 375 -11.77 -4.45 -19.25
C ASN A 375 -10.98 -3.76 -20.36
N TYR A 376 -10.08 -4.51 -20.99
CA TYR A 376 -9.21 -4.04 -22.07
C TYR A 376 -9.65 -4.59 -23.45
N SER A 377 -10.94 -4.84 -23.64
CA SER A 377 -11.52 -5.32 -24.91
C SER A 377 -11.30 -4.38 -26.09
N PHE A 378 -10.95 -3.12 -25.83
CA PHE A 378 -10.54 -2.16 -26.86
C PHE A 378 -9.21 -2.53 -27.53
N LEU A 379 -8.38 -3.36 -26.90
CA LEU A 379 -7.14 -3.90 -27.47
C LEU A 379 -7.44 -5.14 -28.30
N ASN A 380 -7.26 -5.04 -29.61
CA ASN A 380 -7.32 -6.21 -30.50
C ASN A 380 -5.99 -7.00 -30.49
N ASP A 381 -5.96 -8.13 -31.20
CA ASP A 381 -4.77 -9.00 -31.28
C ASP A 381 -3.51 -8.26 -31.75
N ARG A 382 -3.65 -7.33 -32.70
CA ARG A 382 -2.52 -6.52 -33.19
C ARG A 382 -1.99 -5.58 -32.12
N ASP A 383 -2.87 -4.96 -31.34
CA ASP A 383 -2.47 -4.07 -30.24
C ASP A 383 -1.76 -4.86 -29.13
N ILE A 384 -2.26 -6.05 -28.82
CA ILE A 384 -1.63 -6.97 -27.86
C ILE A 384 -0.25 -7.43 -28.38
N ASP A 385 -0.11 -7.75 -29.66
CA ASP A 385 1.17 -8.13 -30.25
C ASP A 385 2.17 -6.96 -30.29
N ASN A 386 1.70 -5.73 -30.53
CA ASN A 386 2.51 -4.52 -30.42
C ASN A 386 3.02 -4.34 -28.98
N LEU A 387 2.15 -4.52 -27.98
CA LEU A 387 2.53 -4.46 -26.57
C LEU A 387 3.58 -5.53 -26.23
N LYS A 388 3.38 -6.78 -26.65
CA LYS A 388 4.37 -7.87 -26.49
C LYS A 388 5.70 -7.54 -27.18
N GLY A 389 5.66 -6.94 -28.36
CA GLY A 389 6.83 -6.45 -29.08
C GLY A 389 7.58 -5.37 -28.29
N TRP A 390 6.86 -4.40 -27.74
CA TRP A 390 7.43 -3.34 -26.89
C TRP A 390 8.09 -3.91 -25.63
N ILE A 391 7.44 -4.87 -24.94
CA ILE A 391 8.02 -5.56 -23.78
C ILE A 391 9.34 -6.25 -24.16
N ARG A 392 9.34 -7.07 -25.23
CA ARG A 392 10.55 -7.78 -25.70
C ARG A 392 11.72 -6.85 -26.03
N ASN A 393 11.43 -5.59 -26.40
CA ASN A 393 12.42 -4.58 -26.74
C ASN A 393 12.92 -3.76 -25.54
N GLY A 394 12.51 -4.09 -24.31
CA GLY A 394 12.98 -3.42 -23.09
C GLY A 394 11.92 -2.64 -22.32
N GLY A 395 10.65 -2.73 -22.72
CA GLY A 395 9.53 -2.19 -21.94
C GLY A 395 9.20 -3.07 -20.73
N SER A 396 8.76 -2.45 -19.64
CA SER A 396 8.23 -3.16 -18.47
C SER A 396 6.73 -2.90 -18.33
N LEU A 397 5.93 -3.97 -18.45
CA LEU A 397 4.50 -3.94 -18.16
C LEU A 397 4.28 -4.25 -16.69
N ILE A 398 3.62 -3.35 -15.97
CA ILE A 398 3.22 -3.52 -14.57
C ILE A 398 1.71 -3.74 -14.57
N ALA A 399 1.28 -4.97 -14.32
CA ALA A 399 -0.13 -5.34 -14.24
C ALA A 399 -0.54 -5.51 -12.77
N VAL A 400 -1.61 -4.84 -12.37
CA VAL A 400 -2.09 -4.78 -11.00
C VAL A 400 -3.48 -5.42 -10.88
N ASN A 401 -3.67 -6.26 -9.86
CA ASN A 401 -4.95 -6.87 -9.52
C ASN A 401 -5.63 -7.52 -10.75
N GLY A 402 -6.80 -7.07 -11.20
CA GLY A 402 -7.50 -7.64 -12.35
C GLY A 402 -6.71 -7.61 -13.67
N ALA A 403 -5.80 -6.65 -13.86
CA ALA A 403 -4.94 -6.62 -15.05
C ALA A 403 -3.94 -7.78 -15.10
N THR A 404 -3.57 -8.35 -13.95
CA THR A 404 -2.74 -9.56 -13.90
C THR A 404 -3.44 -10.71 -14.60
N ARG A 405 -4.73 -10.90 -14.31
CA ARG A 405 -5.56 -11.91 -14.99
C ARG A 405 -5.67 -11.64 -16.49
N TRP A 406 -5.86 -10.38 -16.88
CA TRP A 406 -5.90 -9.99 -18.29
C TRP A 406 -4.58 -10.34 -19.02
N ALA A 407 -3.43 -10.03 -18.43
CA ALA A 407 -2.12 -10.28 -19.03
C ALA A 407 -1.86 -11.78 -19.25
N ILE A 408 -2.28 -12.62 -18.30
CA ILE A 408 -2.19 -14.09 -18.42
C ILE A 408 -3.11 -14.61 -19.51
N ASN A 409 -4.40 -14.23 -19.48
CA ASN A 409 -5.40 -14.73 -20.42
C ASN A 409 -5.08 -14.35 -21.89
N ASN A 410 -4.45 -13.19 -22.09
CA ASN A 410 -4.01 -12.72 -23.42
C ASN A 410 -2.58 -13.15 -23.79
N LYS A 411 -1.97 -14.04 -22.99
CA LYS A 411 -0.63 -14.60 -23.23
C LYS A 411 0.45 -13.54 -23.36
N VAL A 412 0.32 -12.43 -22.63
CA VAL A 412 1.34 -11.36 -22.53
C VAL A 412 2.51 -11.85 -21.67
N THR A 413 2.24 -12.77 -20.74
CA THR A 413 3.19 -13.47 -19.88
C THR A 413 2.96 -14.98 -19.97
N SER A 414 3.96 -15.77 -19.56
CA SER A 414 3.86 -17.24 -19.41
C SER A 414 3.36 -17.67 -18.02
N ALA A 415 3.13 -16.72 -17.11
CA ALA A 415 2.54 -16.99 -15.80
C ALA A 415 1.17 -17.66 -15.93
N LYS A 416 0.75 -18.38 -14.88
CA LYS A 416 -0.50 -19.13 -14.85
C LYS A 416 -1.33 -18.75 -13.63
N LEU A 417 -2.63 -18.97 -13.75
CA LEU A 417 -3.54 -18.96 -12.61
C LEU A 417 -3.61 -20.38 -12.02
N VAL A 418 -3.94 -20.49 -10.74
CA VAL A 418 -4.31 -21.77 -10.14
C VAL A 418 -5.59 -22.25 -10.82
N GLU A 419 -5.55 -23.48 -11.34
CA GLU A 419 -6.73 -24.12 -11.92
C GLU A 419 -7.71 -24.47 -10.79
N ARG A 420 -8.93 -23.93 -10.86
CA ARG A 420 -10.03 -24.34 -9.99
C ARG A 420 -11.00 -25.20 -10.77
N SER A 421 -11.50 -26.25 -10.15
CA SER A 421 -12.62 -27.04 -10.68
C SER A 421 -13.94 -26.30 -10.43
N ASP A 422 -14.13 -25.13 -11.05
CA ASP A 422 -15.37 -24.37 -10.89
C ASP A 422 -16.44 -24.91 -11.84
N SER A 423 -16.90 -26.14 -11.57
CA SER A 423 -18.12 -26.68 -12.19
C SER A 423 -19.34 -26.32 -11.36
N VAL A 424 -19.61 -25.02 -11.11
CA VAL A 424 -20.93 -24.57 -10.64
C VAL A 424 -21.26 -23.16 -11.20
N ALA A 425 -22.03 -23.17 -12.31
CA ALA A 425 -23.04 -22.18 -12.71
C ALA A 425 -22.63 -20.88 -13.42
N GLU A 426 -22.19 -20.99 -14.68
CA GLU A 426 -22.61 -20.06 -15.76
C GLU A 426 -24.00 -20.46 -16.31
N GLY A 427 -25.01 -20.57 -15.44
CA GLY A 427 -26.39 -20.92 -15.81
C GLY A 427 -27.40 -19.82 -15.42
N PRO A 428 -28.53 -19.65 -16.14
CA PRO A 428 -29.48 -18.54 -15.92
C PRO A 428 -30.30 -18.64 -14.63
N THR A 429 -29.97 -19.58 -13.73
CA THR A 429 -30.66 -19.85 -12.46
C THR A 429 -29.66 -20.04 -11.31
N ALA A 430 -28.65 -19.17 -11.23
CA ALA A 430 -27.85 -19.03 -10.01
C ALA A 430 -28.72 -18.36 -8.93
N SER A 431 -29.31 -19.19 -8.06
CA SER A 431 -30.15 -18.77 -6.94
C SER A 431 -29.40 -17.79 -6.02
N ARG A 432 -30.15 -16.92 -5.34
CA ARG A 432 -29.70 -15.80 -4.49
C ARG A 432 -28.71 -16.17 -3.35
N SER A 433 -28.37 -17.44 -3.14
CA SER A 433 -27.32 -17.91 -2.23
C SER A 433 -25.91 -17.94 -2.83
N GLY A 434 -25.73 -17.76 -4.15
CA GLY A 434 -24.43 -17.85 -4.83
C GLY A 434 -23.57 -16.58 -4.83
N ARG A 435 -24.02 -15.47 -4.21
CA ARG A 435 -23.26 -14.20 -4.21
C ARG A 435 -22.08 -14.20 -3.22
N SER A 436 -22.12 -15.01 -2.16
CA SER A 436 -21.06 -15.05 -1.14
C SER A 436 -19.91 -16.00 -1.49
N ALA A 437 -20.18 -17.12 -2.16
CA ALA A 437 -19.15 -18.12 -2.50
C ALA A 437 -18.05 -17.58 -3.44
N ASN A 438 -18.37 -16.59 -4.28
CA ASN A 438 -17.43 -15.99 -5.24
C ASN A 438 -16.86 -14.62 -4.81
N ARG A 439 -17.12 -14.18 -3.58
CA ARG A 439 -16.65 -12.89 -3.07
C ARG A 439 -15.69 -13.10 -1.91
N LEU A 440 -14.52 -12.46 -1.99
CA LEU A 440 -13.61 -12.34 -0.86
C LEU A 440 -13.81 -10.94 -0.25
N PRO A 441 -14.35 -10.81 0.98
CA PRO A 441 -14.38 -9.52 1.64
C PRO A 441 -12.95 -9.03 1.88
N THR A 442 -12.76 -7.71 2.04
CA THR A 442 -11.45 -7.13 2.33
C THR A 442 -10.87 -7.82 3.55
N SER A 443 -9.71 -8.45 3.36
CA SER A 443 -8.96 -9.17 4.39
C SER A 443 -7.47 -8.93 4.16
N VAL A 444 -6.69 -9.11 5.21
CA VAL A 444 -5.24 -8.93 5.20
C VAL A 444 -4.56 -10.29 5.29
N PHE A 445 -3.57 -10.49 4.43
CA PHE A 445 -2.83 -11.73 4.32
C PHE A 445 -1.32 -11.49 4.43
N GLU A 446 -0.60 -12.44 4.99
CA GLU A 446 0.85 -12.51 4.99
C GLU A 446 1.35 -13.01 3.63
N THR A 447 2.38 -12.35 3.12
CA THR A 447 3.24 -12.88 2.07
C THR A 447 4.70 -12.87 2.55
N ARG A 448 5.55 -13.67 1.91
CA ARG A 448 7.00 -13.65 2.10
C ARG A 448 7.68 -13.19 0.82
N ILE A 449 8.45 -12.10 0.90
CA ILE A 449 9.14 -11.49 -0.24
C ILE A 449 10.65 -11.78 -0.21
N ASP A 450 11.25 -12.07 -1.37
CA ASP A 450 12.70 -12.20 -1.56
C ASP A 450 13.38 -10.83 -1.45
N LEU A 451 14.07 -10.57 -0.33
CA LEU A 451 14.79 -9.32 -0.05
C LEU A 451 16.01 -9.07 -0.97
N GLU A 452 16.47 -10.08 -1.71
CA GLU A 452 17.51 -9.91 -2.73
C GLU A 452 16.94 -9.40 -4.05
N HIS A 453 15.64 -9.56 -4.28
CA HIS A 453 15.00 -9.15 -5.52
C HIS A 453 14.86 -7.61 -5.61
N PRO A 454 15.09 -6.97 -6.77
CA PRO A 454 15.00 -5.50 -6.91
C PRO A 454 13.67 -4.87 -6.51
N LEU A 455 12.57 -5.63 -6.61
CA LEU A 455 11.26 -5.15 -6.13
C LEU A 455 11.18 -5.03 -4.60
N ALA A 456 12.06 -5.69 -3.85
CA ALA A 456 12.13 -5.64 -2.40
C ALA A 456 13.19 -4.64 -1.88
N PHE A 457 13.91 -3.95 -2.75
CA PHE A 457 14.94 -2.98 -2.34
C PHE A 457 14.41 -1.94 -1.34
N GLY A 458 15.13 -1.81 -0.23
CA GLY A 458 14.74 -0.97 0.91
C GLY A 458 13.77 -1.62 1.91
N LEU A 459 13.29 -2.85 1.66
CA LEU A 459 12.61 -3.64 2.69
C LEU A 459 13.65 -4.34 3.58
N THR A 460 13.31 -4.50 4.86
CA THR A 460 14.17 -5.09 5.89
C THR A 460 13.64 -6.42 6.43
N ARG A 461 12.43 -6.81 6.02
CA ARG A 461 11.74 -8.00 6.51
C ARG A 461 11.05 -8.73 5.36
N GLU A 462 11.12 -10.06 5.38
CA GLU A 462 10.45 -10.90 4.38
C GLU A 462 8.93 -10.89 4.55
N LYS A 463 8.43 -10.78 5.79
CA LYS A 463 7.00 -10.71 6.08
C LYS A 463 6.42 -9.41 5.53
N LEU A 464 5.56 -9.52 4.52
CA LEU A 464 4.90 -8.43 3.83
C LEU A 464 3.38 -8.61 3.86
N PRO A 465 2.65 -7.86 4.71
CA PRO A 465 1.20 -7.88 4.72
C PRO A 465 0.62 -7.26 3.45
N VAL A 466 -0.36 -7.93 2.84
CA VAL A 466 -1.08 -7.49 1.64
C VAL A 466 -2.58 -7.50 1.90
N VAL A 467 -3.30 -6.56 1.30
CA VAL A 467 -4.77 -6.50 1.34
C VAL A 467 -5.35 -7.07 0.07
N ARG A 468 -6.43 -7.82 0.19
CA ARG A 468 -7.00 -8.56 -0.94
C ARG A 468 -8.53 -8.58 -0.91
N GLU A 469 -9.11 -8.45 -2.11
CA GLU A 469 -10.57 -8.43 -2.35
C GLU A 469 -10.96 -9.28 -3.59
N ASN A 470 -10.03 -10.08 -4.13
CA ASN A 470 -10.24 -10.85 -5.35
C ASN A 470 -10.07 -12.36 -5.13
N THR A 471 -10.64 -13.17 -6.04
CA THR A 471 -10.72 -14.63 -5.93
C THR A 471 -9.87 -15.40 -6.94
N PHE A 472 -8.95 -14.74 -7.66
CA PHE A 472 -8.02 -15.44 -8.55
C PHE A 472 -6.64 -15.59 -7.92
N PHE A 473 -6.03 -16.76 -8.05
CA PHE A 473 -4.72 -17.02 -7.46
C PHE A 473 -3.69 -17.20 -8.56
N LEU A 474 -2.51 -16.58 -8.42
CA LEU A 474 -1.39 -16.83 -9.32
C LEU A 474 -0.73 -18.15 -8.92
N ALA A 475 -0.52 -19.05 -9.87
CA ALA A 475 0.18 -20.29 -9.59
C ALA A 475 1.60 -20.02 -9.08
N SER A 476 2.10 -20.91 -8.24
CA SER A 476 3.50 -20.90 -7.80
C SER A 476 4.45 -20.91 -9.02
N SER A 477 5.55 -20.19 -8.92
CA SER A 477 6.51 -20.00 -10.01
C SER A 477 7.92 -19.78 -9.48
N PRO A 478 8.96 -20.23 -10.20
CA PRO A 478 10.34 -19.83 -9.92
C PRO A 478 10.59 -18.31 -10.04
N ASP A 479 9.74 -17.61 -10.82
CA ASP A 479 9.79 -16.15 -10.99
C ASP A 479 9.03 -15.39 -9.89
N ALA A 480 8.59 -16.09 -8.83
CA ALA A 480 7.92 -15.47 -7.70
C ALA A 480 8.88 -14.61 -6.91
N VAL A 481 8.48 -13.35 -6.74
CA VAL A 481 9.17 -12.36 -5.92
C VAL A 481 8.58 -12.40 -4.50
N ALA A 482 7.27 -12.57 -4.40
CA ALA A 482 6.57 -12.78 -3.13
C ALA A 482 5.54 -13.90 -3.26
N SER A 483 5.43 -14.73 -2.23
CA SER A 483 4.53 -15.88 -2.18
C SER A 483 3.80 -15.99 -0.84
N TYR A 484 2.67 -16.66 -0.86
CA TYR A 484 1.87 -16.91 0.35
C TYR A 484 2.39 -18.14 1.11
N PRO A 485 2.52 -18.08 2.45
CA PRO A 485 2.76 -19.27 3.27
C PRO A 485 1.50 -20.15 3.36
N ASP A 486 1.60 -21.27 4.07
CA ASP A 486 0.49 -22.21 4.27
C ASP A 486 -0.65 -21.64 5.13
N GLU A 487 -0.33 -20.72 6.04
CA GLU A 487 -1.28 -20.01 6.91
C GLU A 487 -1.19 -18.50 6.66
N PRO A 488 -1.74 -18.00 5.54
CA PRO A 488 -1.56 -16.61 5.14
C PRO A 488 -2.53 -15.63 5.81
N LEU A 489 -3.65 -16.04 6.42
CA LEU A 489 -4.63 -15.08 6.94
C LEU A 489 -4.11 -14.36 8.19
N LEU A 490 -3.98 -13.03 8.12
CA LEU A 490 -3.58 -12.18 9.25
C LEU A 490 -4.76 -11.46 9.89
N ASN A 491 -5.74 -11.01 9.11
CA ASN A 491 -6.89 -10.29 9.64
C ASN A 491 -8.08 -10.43 8.68
N GLY A 492 -9.28 -10.62 9.24
CA GLY A 492 -10.51 -10.76 8.46
C GLY A 492 -10.91 -12.21 8.20
N TYR A 493 -11.27 -12.53 6.96
CA TYR A 493 -11.89 -13.80 6.57
C TYR A 493 -11.42 -14.31 5.21
N ILE A 494 -11.31 -15.63 5.09
CA ILE A 494 -11.20 -16.37 3.84
C ILE A 494 -11.92 -17.71 4.02
N SER A 495 -12.70 -18.14 3.01
CA SER A 495 -13.32 -19.46 3.05
C SER A 495 -12.27 -20.55 2.91
N SER A 496 -12.56 -21.73 3.46
CA SER A 496 -11.68 -22.91 3.36
C SER A 496 -11.29 -23.22 1.91
N GLU A 497 -12.22 -23.10 0.97
CA GLU A 497 -11.98 -23.33 -0.46
C GLU A 497 -11.00 -22.32 -1.08
N HIS A 498 -11.16 -21.04 -0.76
CA HIS A 498 -10.26 -19.99 -1.24
C HIS A 498 -8.88 -20.09 -0.61
N LEU A 499 -8.81 -20.52 0.65
CA LEU A 499 -7.56 -20.73 1.36
C LEU A 499 -6.69 -21.79 0.65
N GLU A 500 -7.27 -22.90 0.19
CA GLU A 500 -6.53 -23.92 -0.56
C GLU A 500 -5.91 -23.39 -1.86
N GLY A 501 -6.61 -22.50 -2.58
CA GLY A 501 -6.06 -21.85 -3.77
C GLY A 501 -4.96 -20.83 -3.48
N LEU A 502 -4.95 -20.25 -2.27
CA LEU A 502 -4.00 -19.21 -1.86
C LEU A 502 -2.68 -19.80 -1.34
N LYS A 503 -2.70 -20.97 -0.70
CA LYS A 503 -1.51 -21.64 -0.15
C LYS A 503 -0.42 -21.83 -1.21
N GLY A 504 0.80 -21.33 -0.93
CA GLY A 504 1.95 -21.45 -1.82
C GLY A 504 1.83 -20.70 -3.17
N SER A 505 0.71 -19.99 -3.38
CA SER A 505 0.47 -19.17 -4.57
C SER A 505 1.39 -17.94 -4.57
N ALA A 506 1.60 -17.34 -5.74
CA ALA A 506 2.39 -16.12 -5.85
C ALA A 506 1.52 -14.87 -5.56
N SER A 507 2.09 -13.88 -4.86
CA SER A 507 1.52 -12.54 -4.75
C SER A 507 2.13 -11.60 -5.79
N ILE A 508 3.44 -11.68 -6.00
CA ILE A 508 4.18 -10.88 -6.98
C ILE A 508 5.00 -11.79 -7.88
N LEU A 509 4.84 -11.64 -9.20
CA LEU A 509 5.67 -12.30 -10.20
C LEU A 509 6.42 -11.25 -11.03
N ALA A 510 7.67 -11.51 -11.36
CA ALA A 510 8.44 -10.70 -12.31
C ALA A 510 9.00 -11.60 -13.42
N THR A 511 8.25 -11.76 -14.50
CA THR A 511 8.59 -12.69 -15.59
C THR A 511 9.38 -11.97 -16.68
N PRO A 512 10.64 -12.36 -16.97
CA PRO A 512 11.41 -11.79 -18.07
C PRO A 512 10.77 -12.06 -19.43
N SER A 513 10.89 -11.10 -20.36
CA SER A 513 10.46 -11.26 -21.74
C SER A 513 11.33 -10.43 -22.67
N GLY A 514 12.22 -11.10 -23.42
CA GLY A 514 13.24 -10.43 -24.22
C GLY A 514 14.19 -9.59 -23.35
N ARG A 515 14.28 -8.30 -23.61
CA ARG A 515 15.06 -7.33 -22.81
C ARG A 515 14.23 -6.63 -21.74
N GLY A 516 12.92 -6.84 -21.72
CA GLY A 516 12.00 -6.25 -20.74
C GLY A 516 11.38 -7.33 -19.86
N ASN A 517 10.26 -7.01 -19.23
CA ASN A 517 9.55 -7.95 -18.37
C ASN A 517 8.07 -7.60 -18.19
N VAL A 518 7.35 -8.56 -17.59
CA VAL A 518 5.99 -8.39 -17.10
C VAL A 518 6.00 -8.61 -15.60
N ILE A 519 5.63 -7.57 -14.85
CA ILE A 519 5.48 -7.62 -13.39
C ILE A 519 3.99 -7.72 -13.08
N LEU A 520 3.61 -8.74 -12.33
CA LEU A 520 2.23 -9.03 -11.95
C LEU A 520 2.10 -8.87 -10.45
N PHE A 521 1.16 -8.02 -10.02
CA PHE A 521 0.67 -7.97 -8.65
C PHE A 521 -0.70 -8.67 -8.61
N ALA A 522 -0.84 -9.73 -7.82
CA ALA A 522 -2.13 -10.38 -7.62
C ALA A 522 -3.11 -9.46 -6.86
N GLU A 523 -2.59 -8.61 -5.99
CA GLU A 523 -3.31 -7.60 -5.22
C GLU A 523 -3.13 -6.20 -5.82
N ASN A 524 -3.80 -5.23 -5.22
CA ASN A 524 -3.52 -3.82 -5.46
C ASN A 524 -2.49 -3.31 -4.44
N PRO A 525 -1.21 -3.09 -4.82
CA PRO A 525 -0.17 -2.65 -3.89
C PRO A 525 -0.33 -1.21 -3.43
N LEU A 526 -1.28 -0.45 -4.01
CA LEU A 526 -1.59 0.94 -3.70
C LEU A 526 -2.97 1.11 -3.08
N PHE A 527 -3.58 0.02 -2.58
CA PHE A 527 -4.96 -0.03 -2.12
C PHE A 527 -5.40 1.24 -1.36
N ARG A 528 -6.37 1.95 -1.96
CA ARG A 528 -6.96 3.22 -1.47
C ARG A 528 -5.98 4.36 -1.19
N GLY A 529 -4.75 4.26 -1.68
CA GLY A 529 -3.67 5.20 -1.41
C GLY A 529 -3.09 5.13 0.01
N THR A 530 -3.47 4.11 0.81
CA THR A 530 -3.14 4.03 2.24
C THR A 530 -2.24 2.85 2.61
N TRP A 531 -2.00 1.90 1.70
CA TRP A 531 -1.17 0.72 1.97
C TRP A 531 0.33 0.97 1.75
N ASP A 532 0.96 1.69 2.69
CA ASP A 532 2.39 2.04 2.63
C ASP A 532 3.31 0.80 2.59
N GLY A 533 2.90 -0.31 3.22
CA GLY A 533 3.69 -1.55 3.32
C GLY A 533 4.08 -2.13 1.96
N THR A 534 3.17 -2.12 0.99
CA THR A 534 3.38 -2.66 -0.37
C THR A 534 3.65 -1.57 -1.39
N ARG A 535 3.36 -0.29 -1.10
CA ARG A 535 3.62 0.82 -2.03
C ARG A 535 5.05 0.82 -2.56
N ARG A 536 6.03 0.50 -1.70
CA ARG A 536 7.45 0.42 -2.09
C ARG A 536 7.69 -0.60 -3.20
N THR A 537 7.03 -1.76 -3.19
CA THR A 537 7.24 -2.78 -4.22
C THR A 537 6.72 -2.33 -5.58
N PHE A 538 5.60 -1.59 -5.62
CA PHE A 538 5.12 -0.94 -6.84
C PHE A 538 6.09 0.13 -7.35
N VAL A 539 6.59 0.99 -6.46
CA VAL A 539 7.56 2.03 -6.83
C VAL A 539 8.86 1.39 -7.35
N ASN A 540 9.32 0.32 -6.72
CA ASN A 540 10.48 -0.45 -7.18
C ASN A 540 10.22 -1.12 -8.54
N ALA A 541 8.98 -1.50 -8.88
CA ALA A 541 8.66 -2.00 -10.22
C ALA A 541 8.85 -0.91 -11.28
N VAL A 542 8.47 0.33 -10.96
CA VAL A 542 8.71 1.49 -11.83
C VAL A 542 10.21 1.79 -11.98
N LEU A 543 10.97 1.78 -10.88
CA LEU A 543 12.39 2.14 -10.89
C LEU A 543 13.28 1.03 -11.47
N PHE A 544 13.06 -0.21 -11.04
CA PHE A 544 13.97 -1.33 -11.22
C PHE A 544 13.40 -2.47 -12.07
N GLY A 545 12.20 -2.30 -12.66
CA GLY A 545 11.56 -3.34 -13.46
C GLY A 545 12.52 -4.00 -14.47
N ASN A 546 13.20 -3.22 -15.30
CA ASN A 546 14.15 -3.74 -16.29
C ASN A 546 15.45 -4.36 -15.73
N ASN A 547 15.70 -4.24 -14.43
CA ASN A 547 16.86 -4.82 -13.74
C ASN A 547 16.47 -6.04 -12.86
N SER A 548 15.24 -6.54 -13.00
CA SER A 548 14.67 -7.61 -12.15
C SER A 548 15.16 -9.03 -12.49
N SER A 549 15.88 -9.22 -13.60
CA SER A 549 16.51 -10.53 -13.89
C SER A 549 17.83 -10.66 -13.11
N ARG A 550 17.95 -11.75 -12.33
CA ARG A 550 19.16 -12.13 -11.59
C ARG A 550 20.41 -12.15 -12.46
#